data_AF-A0A6N4XWH9-F1
#
_entry.id   AF-A0A6N4XWH9-F1
#
_cell.length_a   1.000
_cell.length_b   1.000
_cell.length_c   1.000
_cell.angle_alpha   90.00
_cell.angle_beta   90.00
_cell.angle_gamma   90.00
#
_symmetry.space_group_name_H-M   'P 1'
#
loop_
_entity.id
_entity.type
_entity.pdbx_description
1 polymer ?
#
loop_
_entity_poly.entity_id
_entity_poly.type
_entity_poly.pdbx_seq_one_letter_code
_entity_poly.pdbx_strand_id
1 'polypeptide(L)'
;MKKIKLGFFVFLLWAGYVQACDACKLQQPKITQDLTHGTGPESNWDWVIVSSIGIITLGTLFFSFKFLVIPGEKNRKHIKNTILDF
;
A
#
# COMPACT_ATOMS: atom_id res chain seq x y z
N MET A 1 5.83 18.95 18.78
CA MET A 1 6.02 17.73 17.95
C MET A 1 5.04 16.59 18.29
N LYS A 2 4.85 16.21 19.56
CA LYS A 2 3.94 15.09 19.94
C LYS A 2 2.49 15.28 19.48
N LYS A 3 1.96 16.51 19.60
CA LYS A 3 0.60 16.87 19.14
C LYS A 3 0.44 16.83 17.61
N ILE A 4 1.51 17.13 16.86
CA ILE A 4 1.53 17.06 15.39
C ILE A 4 1.60 15.60 14.93
N LYS A 5 2.46 14.78 15.56
CA LYS A 5 2.52 13.33 15.30
C LYS A 5 1.20 12.65 15.62
N LEU A 6 0.55 13.04 16.73
CA LEU A 6 -0.78 12.53 17.09
C LEU A 6 -1.85 12.98 16.09
N GLY A 7 -1.86 14.26 15.69
CA GLY A 7 -2.78 14.77 14.67
C GLY A 7 -2.61 14.07 13.33
N PHE A 8 -1.37 13.81 12.90
CA PHE A 8 -1.07 13.04 11.69
C PHE A 8 -1.55 11.60 11.79
N PHE A 9 -1.35 10.94 12.93
CA PHE A 9 -1.83 9.58 13.17
C PHE A 9 -3.36 9.50 13.16
N VAL A 10 -4.04 10.46 13.77
CA VAL A 10 -5.51 10.57 13.75
C VAL A 10 -6.02 10.85 12.33
N PHE A 11 -5.35 11.69 11.56
CA PHE A 11 -5.69 11.96 10.16
C PHE A 11 -5.57 10.72 9.28
N LEU A 12 -4.50 9.94 9.44
CA LEU A 12 -4.32 8.67 8.71
C LEU A 12 -5.42 7.66 9.02
N LEU A 13 -5.87 7.58 10.28
CA LEU A 13 -6.97 6.71 10.69
C LEU A 13 -8.33 7.21 10.17
N TRP A 14 -8.52 8.53 10.11
CA TRP A 14 -9.76 9.14 9.62
C TRP A 14 -9.92 9.00 8.10
N ALA A 15 -8.83 9.13 7.34
CA ALA A 15 -8.86 9.06 5.88
C ALA A 15 -9.40 7.72 5.34
N GLY A 16 -9.29 6.64 6.11
CA GLY A 16 -9.84 5.32 5.75
C GLY A 16 -11.31 5.10 6.10
N TYR A 17 -11.98 6.06 6.77
CA TYR A 17 -13.33 5.85 7.32
C TYR A 17 -14.47 6.19 6.35
N VAL A 18 -14.19 6.34 5.05
CA VAL A 18 -15.27 6.52 4.06
C VAL A 18 -15.85 5.15 3.72
N GLN A 19 -16.86 4.73 4.48
CA GLN A 19 -17.59 3.49 4.24
C GLN A 19 -18.51 3.62 3.02
N ALA A 20 -18.57 2.57 2.20
CA ALA A 20 -19.54 2.49 1.12
C ALA A 20 -20.96 2.37 1.69
N CYS A 21 -21.96 2.97 1.03
CA CYS A 21 -23.36 2.68 1.36
C CYS A 21 -23.70 1.22 0.98
N ASP A 22 -24.79 0.68 1.54
CA ASP A 22 -25.19 -0.71 1.32
C ASP A 22 -25.32 -1.07 -0.17
N ALA A 23 -25.88 -0.17 -0.97
CA ALA A 23 -26.01 -0.36 -2.41
C ALA A 23 -24.63 -0.49 -3.10
N CYS A 24 -23.67 0.37 -2.77
CA CYS A 24 -22.32 0.29 -3.32
C CYS A 24 -21.57 -0.95 -2.81
N LYS A 25 -21.79 -1.37 -1.56
CA LYS A 25 -21.19 -2.56 -0.99
C LYS A 25 -21.66 -3.85 -1.68
N LEU A 26 -22.92 -3.91 -2.09
CA LEU A 26 -23.47 -5.05 -2.86
C LEU A 26 -22.89 -5.17 -4.27
N GLN A 27 -22.38 -4.06 -4.83
CA GLN A 27 -21.75 -4.05 -6.14
C GLN A 27 -20.28 -4.47 -6.12
N GLN A 28 -19.63 -4.48 -4.95
CA GLN A 28 -18.23 -4.89 -4.83
C GLN A 28 -18.06 -6.40 -5.04
N PRO A 29 -16.89 -6.86 -5.53
CA PRO A 29 -16.61 -8.28 -5.62
C PRO A 29 -16.60 -8.93 -4.24
N LYS A 30 -17.21 -10.11 -4.11
CA LYS A 30 -17.30 -10.84 -2.83
C LYS A 30 -15.96 -11.04 -2.12
N ILE A 31 -14.88 -11.25 -2.89
CA ILE A 31 -13.54 -11.54 -2.35
C ILE A 31 -12.92 -10.30 -1.71
N THR A 32 -13.24 -9.11 -2.22
CA THR A 32 -12.65 -7.83 -1.80
C THR A 32 -13.71 -6.85 -1.29
N GLN A 33 -14.87 -7.37 -0.90
CA GLN A 33 -15.96 -6.59 -0.34
C GLN A 33 -15.47 -5.89 0.93
N ASP A 34 -15.89 -4.65 1.13
CA ASP A 34 -15.42 -3.70 2.15
C ASP A 34 -13.98 -3.18 1.99
N LEU A 35 -13.22 -3.67 1.00
CA LEU A 35 -11.84 -3.25 0.74
C LEU A 35 -11.69 -2.43 -0.54
N THR A 36 -12.52 -2.71 -1.55
CA THR A 36 -12.44 -2.07 -2.87
C THR A 36 -13.60 -1.13 -3.13
N HIS A 37 -13.34 0.01 -3.75
CA HIS A 37 -14.40 0.85 -4.29
C HIS A 37 -14.79 0.39 -5.70
N GLY A 38 -16.09 0.35 -6.01
CA GLY A 38 -16.61 0.00 -7.34
C GLY A 38 -16.85 -1.51 -7.55
N THR A 39 -17.19 -1.87 -8.79
CA THR A 39 -17.62 -3.22 -9.19
C THR A 39 -16.48 -4.24 -9.28
N GLY A 40 -15.24 -3.78 -9.39
CA GLY A 40 -14.06 -4.62 -9.50
C GLY A 40 -13.95 -5.38 -10.83
N PRO A 41 -13.14 -6.45 -10.88
CA PRO A 41 -12.88 -7.20 -12.12
C PRO A 41 -14.14 -7.94 -12.62
N GLU A 42 -14.50 -7.74 -13.89
CA GLU A 42 -15.75 -8.27 -14.47
C GLU A 42 -15.57 -9.67 -15.07
N SER A 43 -14.36 -9.98 -15.58
CA SER A 43 -14.03 -11.27 -16.17
C SER A 43 -12.93 -12.02 -15.39
N ASN A 44 -12.81 -13.33 -15.62
CA ASN A 44 -11.73 -14.13 -15.04
C ASN A 44 -10.34 -13.64 -15.47
N TRP A 45 -10.22 -13.09 -16.68
CA TRP A 45 -8.96 -12.53 -17.16
C TRP A 45 -8.56 -11.25 -16.40
N ASP A 46 -9.54 -10.42 -16.04
CA ASP A 46 -9.28 -9.23 -15.23
C ASP A 46 -8.73 -9.61 -13.85
N TRP A 47 -9.22 -10.71 -13.25
CA TRP A 47 -8.67 -11.26 -12.02
C TRP A 47 -7.23 -11.73 -12.14
N VAL A 48 -6.85 -12.34 -13.27
CA VAL A 48 -5.45 -12.73 -13.53
C VAL A 48 -4.55 -11.50 -13.61
N ILE A 49 -5.00 -10.45 -14.30
CA ILE A 49 -4.25 -9.20 -14.45
C ILE A 49 -4.07 -8.53 -13.09
N VAL A 50 -5.15 -8.34 -12.33
CA VAL A 50 -5.12 -7.69 -11.01
C VAL A 50 -4.23 -8.47 -10.04
N SER A 51 -4.33 -9.81 -10.03
CA SER A 51 -3.47 -10.64 -9.18
C SER A 51 -2.00 -10.54 -9.57
N SER A 52 -1.70 -10.53 -10.86
CA SER A 52 -0.32 -10.41 -11.36
C SER A 52 0.31 -9.07 -10.99
N ILE A 53 -0.42 -7.97 -11.20
CA ILE A 53 0.02 -6.63 -10.81
C ILE A 53 0.20 -6.56 -9.29
N GLY A 54 -0.73 -7.12 -8.51
CA GLY A 54 -0.62 -7.19 -7.05
C GLY A 54 0.68 -7.86 -6.59
N ILE A 55 1.03 -9.00 -7.18
CA ILE A 55 2.29 -9.71 -6.88
C ILE A 55 3.50 -8.85 -7.22
N ILE A 56 3.52 -8.24 -8.41
CA ILE A 56 4.64 -7.38 -8.85
C ILE A 56 4.79 -6.18 -7.90
N THR A 57 3.68 -5.50 -7.57
CA THR A 57 3.68 -4.36 -6.66
C THR A 57 4.22 -4.73 -5.27
N LEU A 58 3.77 -5.86 -4.71
CA LEU A 58 4.28 -6.34 -3.42
C LEU A 58 5.78 -6.68 -3.49
N GLY A 59 6.22 -7.30 -4.60
CA GLY A 59 7.64 -7.56 -4.85
C GLY A 59 8.45 -6.27 -4.92
N THR A 60 8.00 -5.28 -5.70
CA THR A 60 8.64 -3.97 -5.81
C THR A 60 8.68 -3.25 -4.47
N LEU A 61 7.59 -3.29 -3.70
CA LEU A 61 7.53 -2.69 -2.36
C LEU A 61 8.54 -3.36 -1.42
N PHE A 62 8.60 -4.69 -1.42
CA PHE A 62 9.58 -5.46 -0.65
C PHE A 62 11.01 -5.06 -1.01
N PHE A 63 11.35 -5.02 -2.31
CA PHE A 63 12.69 -4.63 -2.74
C PHE A 63 13.01 -3.18 -2.46
N SER A 64 12.03 -2.28 -2.58
CA SER A 64 12.16 -0.88 -2.20
C SER A 64 12.57 -0.77 -0.73
N PHE A 65 11.82 -1.40 0.19
CA PHE A 65 12.20 -1.44 1.60
C PHE A 65 13.55 -2.13 1.84
N LYS A 66 13.78 -3.29 1.20
CA LYS A 66 15.03 -4.04 1.35
C LYS A 66 16.24 -3.18 1.01
N PHE A 67 16.21 -2.43 -0.09
CA PHE A 67 17.36 -1.63 -0.51
C PHE A 67 17.50 -0.32 0.26
N LEU A 68 16.42 0.18 0.86
CA LEU A 68 16.50 1.31 1.79
C LEU A 68 17.10 0.90 3.13
N VAL A 69 16.69 -0.26 3.67
CA VAL A 69 17.13 -0.74 4.99
C VAL A 69 18.48 -1.46 4.91
N ILE A 70 18.70 -2.24 3.86
CA ILE A 70 19.88 -3.09 3.64
C ILE A 70 20.37 -2.90 2.19
N PRO A 71 20.99 -1.75 1.86
CA PRO A 71 21.46 -1.46 0.50
C PRO A 71 22.61 -2.37 0.03
N GLY A 72 23.23 -3.13 0.94
CA GLY A 72 24.36 -4.03 0.64
C GLY A 72 25.68 -3.31 0.35
N GLU A 73 25.72 -1.98 0.50
CA GLU A 73 26.90 -1.15 0.30
C GLU A 73 27.80 -1.13 1.54
N LYS A 74 29.09 -1.47 1.37
CA LYS A 74 30.04 -1.57 2.49
C LYS A 74 30.60 -0.20 2.89
N ASN A 75 30.68 0.74 1.95
CA ASN A 75 31.17 2.08 2.23
C ASN A 75 30.06 2.93 2.87
N ARG A 76 30.19 3.20 4.17
CA ARG A 76 29.24 4.04 4.94
C ARG A 76 29.01 5.41 4.32
N LYS A 77 30.03 6.04 3.71
CA LYS A 77 29.89 7.39 3.12
C LYS A 77 29.26 7.40 1.71
N HIS A 78 28.80 6.26 1.20
CA HIS A 78 28.21 6.16 -0.13
C HIS A 78 26.74 6.59 -0.13
N ILE A 79 26.25 7.18 -1.22
CA ILE A 79 24.87 7.71 -1.34
C ILE A 79 23.77 6.69 -1.04
N LYS A 80 24.04 5.40 -1.27
CA LYS A 80 23.10 4.30 -0.95
C LYS A 80 22.85 4.13 0.55
N ASN A 81 23.76 4.59 1.40
CA ASN A 81 23.64 4.54 2.86
C ASN A 81 23.08 5.84 3.45
N THR A 82 22.88 6.90 2.66
CA THR A 82 22.45 8.22 3.15
C THR A 82 21.17 8.16 3.98
N ILE A 83 20.21 7.31 3.63
CA ILE A 83 18.92 7.20 4.35
C ILE A 83 19.08 6.53 5.73
N LEU A 84 20.15 5.74 5.92
CA LEU A 84 20.46 5.07 7.19
C LEU A 84 21.27 5.96 8.15
N ASP A 85 21.95 6.97 7.62
CA ASP A 85 22.87 7.84 8.37
C ASP A 85 22.25 9.24 8.68
N PHE A 86 20.93 9.39 8.54
CA PHE A 86 20.15 10.58 8.93
C PHE A 86 19.74 10.56 10.41
#